data_AF-A0A948SNU6-F1
#
_entry.id   AF-A0A948SNU6-F1
#
_cell.length_a   1.000
_cell.length_b   1.000
_cell.length_c   1.000
_cell.angle_alpha   90.00
_cell.angle_beta   90.00
_cell.angle_gamma   90.00
#
_symmetry.space_group_name_H-M   'P 1'
#
loop_
_entity.id
_entity.type
_entity.pdbx_description
1 polymer ?
#
loop_
_entity_poly.entity_id
_entity_poly.type
_entity_poly.pdbx_seq_one_letter_code
_entity_poly.pdbx_strand_id
1 'polypeptide(L)'
;MSNGSNNGNNGTTTTTTTTWNGSKTTAKNVRKSGFRKGFTLIEILIVVVILGVLAALVVPSVTGALDDANVEAAEARGGQITTMVTRLNQFQPGGASITLTDGTVYTSTDLAPLVTAGYCSADDLVNQVNSGNGWVWTASTRRFTPEN
;
A
#
# COMPACT_ATOMS: atom_id res chain seq x y z
N MET A 1 -105.80 18.57 -47.98
CA MET A 1 -105.09 17.31 -48.29
C MET A 1 -104.43 16.86 -46.99
N SER A 2 -104.59 15.68 -46.39
CA SER A 2 -105.44 14.51 -46.57
C SER A 2 -105.65 13.95 -45.15
N ASN A 3 -106.86 13.51 -44.85
CA ASN A 3 -107.18 12.70 -43.68
C ASN A 3 -106.59 11.28 -43.84
N GLY A 4 -106.41 10.56 -42.73
CA GLY A 4 -106.05 9.14 -42.68
C GLY A 4 -105.02 8.88 -41.58
N SER A 5 -105.06 7.81 -40.81
CA SER A 5 -105.90 6.63 -40.81
C SER A 5 -105.72 5.97 -39.43
N ASN A 6 -106.74 5.24 -39.03
CA ASN A 6 -106.89 4.46 -37.82
C ASN A 6 -105.79 3.38 -37.63
N ASN A 7 -105.72 2.86 -36.40
CA ASN A 7 -105.57 1.45 -36.02
C ASN A 7 -104.39 1.16 -35.08
N GLY A 8 -104.71 0.47 -33.99
CA GLY A 8 -103.83 0.19 -32.87
C GLY A 8 -102.84 -0.95 -33.10
N ASN A 9 -102.14 -1.31 -32.03
CA ASN A 9 -101.76 -2.70 -31.80
C ASN A 9 -101.45 -2.99 -30.34
N ASN A 10 -101.84 -4.22 -30.01
CA ASN A 10 -101.71 -4.98 -28.78
C ASN A 10 -100.23 -5.29 -28.46
N GLY A 11 -99.86 -5.44 -27.17
CA GLY A 11 -98.50 -5.84 -26.82
C GLY A 11 -98.20 -5.94 -25.32
N THR A 12 -98.62 -7.03 -24.68
CA THR A 12 -98.02 -7.49 -23.42
C THR A 12 -96.53 -7.75 -23.64
N THR A 13 -95.66 -6.94 -23.04
CA THR A 13 -94.20 -7.17 -23.07
C THR A 13 -93.74 -7.58 -21.67
N THR A 14 -93.68 -8.89 -21.44
CA THR A 14 -92.74 -9.51 -20.50
C THR A 14 -91.32 -9.19 -20.97
N THR A 15 -90.38 -8.93 -20.06
CA THR A 15 -88.98 -9.47 -20.08
C THR A 15 -87.99 -8.58 -19.30
N THR A 16 -87.62 -9.11 -18.12
CA THR A 16 -86.27 -9.18 -17.52
C THR A 16 -85.55 -7.90 -17.05
N THR A 17 -85.70 -7.63 -15.75
CA THR A 17 -84.73 -6.88 -14.94
C THR A 17 -83.36 -7.58 -14.98
N THR A 18 -82.35 -6.97 -15.59
CA THR A 18 -80.96 -7.42 -15.44
C THR A 18 -80.32 -6.59 -14.32
N THR A 19 -80.15 -7.18 -13.14
CA THR A 19 -79.40 -6.58 -12.03
C THR A 19 -77.90 -6.73 -12.31
N TRP A 20 -77.19 -5.61 -12.47
CA TRP A 20 -75.73 -5.63 -12.64
C TRP A 20 -75.02 -5.78 -11.28
N ASN A 21 -74.21 -6.83 -11.12
CA ASN A 21 -73.35 -7.06 -9.96
C ASN A 21 -71.89 -6.75 -10.34
N GLY A 22 -71.42 -5.56 -9.97
CA GLY A 22 -70.06 -5.10 -10.21
C GLY A 22 -69.04 -5.72 -9.27
N SER A 23 -68.26 -6.67 -9.78
CA SER A 23 -67.13 -7.28 -9.08
C SER A 23 -65.97 -6.27 -8.95
N LYS A 24 -65.40 -6.12 -7.74
CA LYS A 24 -64.25 -5.24 -7.48
C LYS A 24 -63.01 -5.83 -8.16
N THR A 25 -62.53 -5.20 -9.23
CA THR A 25 -61.25 -5.54 -9.87
C THR A 25 -60.09 -4.99 -9.04
N THR A 26 -59.48 -5.85 -8.22
CA THR A 26 -58.20 -5.57 -7.53
C THR A 26 -57.09 -5.45 -8.58
N ALA A 27 -56.48 -4.27 -8.71
CA ALA A 27 -55.32 -4.06 -9.56
C ALA A 27 -54.14 -4.94 -9.10
N LYS A 28 -53.73 -5.89 -9.94
CA LYS A 28 -52.54 -6.74 -9.74
C LYS A 28 -51.28 -5.88 -9.90
N ASN A 29 -50.59 -5.60 -8.81
CA ASN A 29 -49.22 -5.04 -8.84
C ASN A 29 -48.26 -6.09 -9.41
N VAL A 30 -47.89 -5.95 -10.69
CA VAL A 30 -46.84 -6.75 -11.32
C VAL A 30 -45.49 -6.23 -10.83
N ARG A 31 -44.89 -6.90 -9.83
CA ARG A 31 -43.53 -6.61 -9.40
C ARG A 31 -42.57 -7.06 -10.52
N LYS A 32 -42.00 -6.10 -11.26
CA LYS A 32 -40.91 -6.35 -12.20
C LYS A 32 -39.71 -6.85 -11.39
N SER A 33 -39.50 -8.17 -11.34
CA SER A 33 -38.31 -8.76 -10.75
C SER A 33 -37.12 -8.30 -11.58
N GLY A 34 -36.34 -7.35 -11.05
CA GLY A 34 -35.05 -7.01 -11.64
C GLY A 34 -34.20 -8.27 -11.66
N PHE A 35 -33.74 -8.67 -12.85
CA PHE A 35 -32.72 -9.69 -13.00
C PHE A 35 -31.50 -9.26 -12.18
N ARG A 36 -31.32 -9.86 -11.00
CA ARG A 36 -30.03 -9.81 -10.33
C ARG A 36 -29.09 -10.64 -11.20
N LYS A 37 -28.39 -9.97 -12.13
CA LYS A 37 -27.23 -10.54 -12.82
C LYS A 37 -26.18 -10.82 -11.76
N GLY A 38 -26.10 -12.07 -11.32
CA GLY A 38 -24.97 -12.54 -10.54
C GLY A 38 -23.72 -12.59 -11.42
N PHE A 39 -22.56 -12.41 -10.80
CA PHE A 39 -21.26 -12.66 -11.43
C PHE A 39 -21.25 -14.06 -12.03
N THR A 40 -20.90 -14.15 -13.30
CA THR A 40 -20.78 -15.45 -13.95
C THR A 40 -19.43 -16.07 -13.57
N LEU A 41 -19.36 -17.40 -13.46
CA LEU A 41 -18.08 -18.09 -13.17
C LEU A 41 -17.01 -17.75 -14.21
N ILE A 42 -17.42 -17.55 -15.46
CA ILE A 42 -16.51 -17.17 -16.55
C ILE A 42 -15.87 -15.79 -16.32
N GLU A 43 -16.58 -14.88 -15.66
CA GLU A 43 -16.13 -13.52 -15.37
C GLU A 43 -15.08 -13.50 -14.26
N ILE A 44 -15.16 -14.41 -13.29
CA ILE A 44 -14.06 -14.61 -12.31
C ILE A 44 -12.91 -15.41 -12.94
N LEU A 45 -13.21 -16.40 -13.80
CA LEU A 45 -12.19 -17.22 -14.46
C LEU A 45 -11.23 -16.35 -15.30
N ILE A 46 -11.78 -15.46 -16.13
CA ILE A 46 -10.94 -14.59 -16.97
C ILE A 46 -10.09 -13.64 -16.13
N VAL A 47 -10.61 -13.16 -14.99
CA VAL A 47 -9.87 -12.26 -14.09
C VAL A 47 -8.69 -12.97 -13.46
N VAL A 48 -8.86 -14.18 -12.91
CA VAL A 48 -7.74 -14.90 -12.30
C VAL A 48 -6.69 -15.32 -13.34
N VAL A 49 -7.10 -15.57 -14.58
CA VAL A 49 -6.16 -15.82 -15.69
C VAL A 49 -5.34 -14.58 -16.00
N ILE A 50 -5.98 -13.41 -16.15
CA ILE A 50 -5.26 -12.15 -16.41
C ILE A 50 -4.34 -11.81 -15.22
N LEU A 51 -4.83 -11.94 -13.98
CA LEU A 51 -4.01 -11.74 -12.78
C LEU A 51 -2.83 -12.70 -12.72
N GLY A 52 -3.00 -13.97 -13.13
CA GLY A 52 -1.92 -14.95 -13.20
C GLY A 52 -0.83 -14.58 -14.20
N VAL A 53 -1.23 -14.12 -15.40
CA VAL A 53 -0.27 -13.67 -16.43
C VAL A 53 0.46 -12.41 -15.98
N LEU A 54 -0.27 -11.43 -15.42
CA LEU A 54 0.34 -10.21 -14.90
C LEU A 54 1.30 -10.51 -13.74
N ALA A 55 0.92 -11.38 -12.80
CA ALA A 55 1.79 -11.78 -11.71
C ALA A 55 3.07 -12.45 -12.20
N ALA A 56 2.99 -13.34 -13.21
CA ALA A 56 4.16 -14.01 -13.76
C ALA A 56 5.19 -13.02 -14.37
N LEU A 57 4.73 -11.90 -14.93
CA LEU A 57 5.61 -10.86 -15.49
C LEU A 57 6.13 -9.89 -14.43
N VAL A 58 5.29 -9.53 -13.46
CA VAL A 58 5.60 -8.49 -12.45
C VAL A 58 6.51 -9.03 -11.35
N VAL A 59 6.29 -10.27 -10.90
CA VAL A 59 7.05 -10.86 -9.78
C VAL A 59 8.57 -10.75 -9.96
N PRO A 60 9.20 -11.22 -11.07
CA PRO A 60 10.65 -11.15 -11.20
C PRO A 60 11.20 -9.71 -11.18
N SER A 61 10.47 -8.76 -11.77
CA SER A 61 10.86 -7.35 -11.77
C SER A 61 10.79 -6.73 -10.38
N VAL A 62 9.76 -7.06 -9.60
CA VAL A 62 9.60 -6.55 -8.24
C VAL A 62 10.61 -7.18 -7.30
N THR A 63 10.86 -8.49 -7.42
CA THR A 63 11.87 -9.17 -6.59
C THR A 63 13.27 -8.64 -6.85
N GLY A 64 13.67 -8.46 -8.12
CA GLY A 64 14.97 -7.85 -8.46
C GLY A 64 15.11 -6.43 -7.92
N ALA A 65 14.07 -5.59 -8.06
CA ALA A 65 14.09 -4.24 -7.52
C ALA A 65 14.17 -4.19 -5.99
N LEU A 66 13.56 -5.16 -5.29
CA LEU A 66 13.68 -5.28 -3.83
C LEU A 66 15.08 -5.69 -3.41
N ASP A 67 15.71 -6.62 -4.13
CA ASP A 67 17.09 -7.05 -3.87
C ASP A 67 18.06 -5.88 -4.11
N ASP A 68 17.92 -5.16 -5.21
CA ASP A 68 18.70 -3.96 -5.51
C ASP A 68 18.53 -2.88 -4.44
N ALA A 69 17.29 -2.61 -4.01
CA ALA A 69 17.00 -1.65 -2.95
C ALA A 69 17.61 -2.07 -1.59
N ASN A 70 17.67 -3.38 -1.31
CA ASN A 70 18.31 -3.89 -0.10
C ASN A 70 19.84 -3.70 -0.15
N VAL A 71 20.46 -3.94 -1.30
CA VAL A 71 21.90 -3.70 -1.51
C VAL A 71 22.20 -2.21 -1.37
N GLU A 72 21.46 -1.34 -2.05
CA GLU A 72 21.63 0.12 -1.96
C GLU A 72 21.45 0.62 -0.51
N ALA A 73 20.46 0.11 0.21
CA ALA A 73 20.27 0.43 1.63
C ALA A 73 21.43 -0.03 2.50
N ALA A 74 22.02 -1.20 2.22
CA ALA A 74 23.19 -1.70 2.94
C ALA A 74 24.43 -0.83 2.67
N GLU A 75 24.67 -0.45 1.41
CA GLU A 75 25.77 0.45 1.04
C GLU A 75 25.63 1.83 1.69
N ALA A 76 24.43 2.42 1.64
CA ALA A 76 24.15 3.69 2.29
C ALA A 76 24.43 3.64 3.81
N ARG A 77 24.03 2.55 4.48
CA ARG A 77 24.34 2.33 5.90
C ARG A 77 25.84 2.16 6.15
N GLY A 78 26.56 1.44 5.28
CA GLY A 78 28.02 1.29 5.36
C GLY A 78 28.76 2.63 5.29
N GLY A 79 28.33 3.51 4.38
CA GLY A 79 28.87 4.87 4.28
C GLY A 79 28.58 5.75 5.51
N GLN A 80 27.39 5.61 6.10
CA GLN A 80 27.03 6.29 7.35
C GLN A 80 27.90 5.82 8.53
N ILE A 81 28.12 4.50 8.66
CA ILE A 81 29.00 3.93 9.68
C ILE A 81 30.43 4.43 9.50
N THR A 82 30.94 4.44 8.28
CA THR A 82 32.28 4.97 7.97
C THR A 82 32.41 6.43 8.39
N THR A 83 31.45 7.28 8.00
CA THR A 83 31.43 8.69 8.40
C THR A 83 31.39 8.85 9.92
N MET A 84 30.65 7.99 10.62
CA MET A 84 30.58 7.98 12.07
C MET A 84 31.92 7.56 12.69
N VAL A 85 32.56 6.50 12.19
CA VAL A 85 33.87 6.00 12.66
C VAL A 85 34.95 7.05 12.46
N THR A 86 35.05 7.66 11.27
CA THR A 86 36.01 8.74 10.99
C THR A 86 35.81 9.92 11.95
N ARG A 87 34.56 10.33 12.20
CA ARG A 87 34.25 11.39 13.17
C ARG A 87 34.60 10.99 14.60
N LEU A 88 34.37 9.75 14.98
CA LEU A 88 34.67 9.26 16.33
C LEU A 88 36.20 9.19 16.56
N ASN A 89 36.94 8.73 15.56
CA ASN A 89 38.42 8.72 15.55
C ASN A 89 39.01 10.13 15.70
N GLN A 90 38.33 11.18 15.23
CA GLN A 90 38.78 12.57 15.40
C GLN A 90 38.65 13.11 16.83
N PHE A 91 37.84 12.48 17.69
CA PHE A 91 37.52 13.00 19.03
C PHE A 91 38.13 12.22 20.19
N GLN A 92 38.77 11.08 19.94
CA GLN A 92 39.26 10.20 20.99
C GLN A 92 40.73 9.83 20.75
N PRO A 93 41.69 10.52 21.42
CA PRO A 93 43.07 10.08 21.43
C PRO A 93 43.17 8.71 22.11
N GLY A 94 43.51 7.67 21.33
CA GLY A 94 43.58 6.27 21.78
C GLY A 94 42.90 5.26 20.86
N GLY A 95 42.10 5.71 19.88
CA GLY A 95 41.44 4.89 18.86
C GLY A 95 39.93 4.73 19.05
N ALA A 96 39.18 4.55 17.96
CA ALA A 96 37.74 4.36 18.01
C ALA A 96 37.36 2.99 18.58
N SER A 97 36.80 3.00 19.79
CA SER A 97 35.92 1.93 20.25
C SER A 97 34.48 2.43 20.20
N ILE A 98 33.63 1.81 19.37
CA ILE A 98 32.19 2.09 19.36
C ILE A 98 31.54 1.21 20.42
N THR A 99 31.07 1.81 21.50
CA THR A 99 30.29 1.10 22.52
C THR A 99 28.80 1.28 22.24
N LEU A 100 28.10 0.18 21.98
CA LEU A 100 26.64 0.16 21.84
C LEU A 100 25.96 0.29 23.21
N THR A 101 24.68 0.66 23.20
CA THR A 101 23.85 0.82 24.41
C THR A 101 23.75 -0.46 25.25
N ASP A 102 23.97 -1.63 24.65
CA ASP A 102 24.00 -2.93 25.33
C ASP A 102 25.37 -3.26 25.98
N GLY A 103 26.36 -2.37 25.84
CA GLY A 103 27.70 -2.55 26.37
C GLY A 103 28.67 -3.26 25.42
N THR A 104 28.23 -3.66 24.23
CA THR A 104 29.11 -4.28 23.22
C THR A 104 30.09 -3.24 22.68
N VAL A 105 31.38 -3.58 22.68
CA VAL A 105 32.46 -2.71 22.20
C VAL A 105 32.98 -3.24 20.87
N TYR A 106 32.94 -2.41 19.84
CA TYR A 106 33.55 -2.68 18.53
C TYR A 106 34.85 -1.90 18.41
N THR A 107 35.93 -2.61 18.09
CA THR A 107 37.27 -2.05 17.87
C THR A 107 37.59 -1.94 16.38
N SER A 108 38.73 -1.35 16.03
CA SER A 108 39.23 -1.32 14.65
C SER A 108 39.36 -2.70 14.00
N THR A 109 39.55 -3.76 14.80
CA THR A 109 39.62 -5.15 14.31
C THR A 109 38.24 -5.65 13.89
N ASP A 110 37.21 -5.33 14.66
CA ASP A 110 35.82 -5.75 14.38
C ASP A 110 35.24 -5.02 13.15
N LEU A 111 35.83 -3.88 12.81
CA LEU A 111 35.46 -3.06 11.64
C LEU A 111 36.26 -3.42 10.37
N ALA A 112 37.27 -4.29 10.44
CA ALA A 112 38.07 -4.73 9.29
C ALA A 112 37.25 -5.27 8.09
N PRO A 113 36.07 -5.91 8.28
CA PRO A 113 35.22 -6.29 7.16
C PRO A 113 34.73 -5.10 6.32
N LEU A 114 34.58 -3.90 6.89
CA LEU A 114 34.16 -2.69 6.15
C LEU A 114 35.23 -2.23 5.16
N VAL A 115 36.51 -2.37 5.52
CA VAL A 115 37.64 -2.08 4.63
C VAL A 115 37.71 -3.11 3.51
N THR A 116 37.53 -4.39 3.84
CA THR A 116 37.49 -5.48 2.84
C THR A 116 36.33 -5.29 1.86
N ALA A 117 35.20 -4.79 2.35
CA ALA A 117 34.02 -4.48 1.54
C ALA A 117 34.12 -3.14 0.78
N GLY A 118 35.22 -2.39 0.93
CA GLY A 118 35.47 -1.15 0.20
C GLY A 118 34.71 0.07 0.70
N TYR A 119 34.06 0.00 1.86
CA TYR A 119 33.30 1.12 2.42
C TYR A 119 34.18 2.20 3.03
N CYS A 120 35.39 1.83 3.48
CA CYS A 120 36.38 2.74 4.06
C CYS A 120 37.80 2.28 3.78
N SER A 121 38.78 3.17 3.91
CA SER A 121 40.18 2.80 3.90
C SER A 121 40.63 2.29 5.27
N ALA A 122 41.71 1.50 5.33
CA ALA A 122 42.31 1.10 6.60
C ALA A 122 42.69 2.32 7.47
N ASP A 123 43.09 3.42 6.82
CA ASP A 123 43.47 4.68 7.46
C ASP A 123 42.26 5.42 8.07
N ASP A 124 41.03 5.11 7.64
CA ASP A 124 39.81 5.66 8.24
C ASP A 124 39.45 4.94 9.55
N LEU A 125 39.88 3.68 9.71
CA LEU A 125 39.69 2.89 10.92
C LEU A 125 40.78 3.13 11.97
N VAL A 126 41.96 3.58 11.54
CA VAL A 126 43.09 3.89 12.42
C VAL A 126 42.96 5.34 12.91
N ASN A 127 43.33 5.57 14.17
CA ASN A 127 43.34 6.90 14.76
C ASN A 127 44.26 7.84 13.96
N GLN A 128 43.67 8.76 13.17
CA GLN A 128 44.42 9.77 12.41
C GLN A 128 44.97 10.89 13.30
N VAL A 129 44.65 10.89 14.60
CA VAL A 129 45.27 11.79 15.55
C VAL A 129 46.66 11.26 15.89
N ASN A 130 47.67 11.78 15.17
CA ASN A 130 49.04 11.76 15.67
C ASN A 130 49.01 12.34 17.10
N SER A 131 49.48 11.58 18.09
CA SER A 131 49.64 12.06 19.46
C SER A 131 50.38 13.39 19.45
N GLY A 132 49.67 14.49 19.70
CA GLY A 132 50.21 15.86 19.65
C GLY A 132 49.59 16.81 18.61
N ASN A 133 48.61 16.38 17.80
CA ASN A 133 47.86 17.27 16.89
C ASN A 133 46.32 17.05 16.95
N GLY A 134 45.82 16.42 18.02
CA GLY A 134 44.40 16.07 18.19
C GLY A 134 43.51 17.22 18.61
N TRP A 135 42.20 16.99 18.60
CA TRP A 135 41.21 17.89 19.20
C TRP A 135 40.37 17.13 20.22
N VAL A 136 40.43 17.56 21.48
CA VAL A 136 39.66 17.00 22.59
C VAL A 136 38.33 17.74 22.72
N TRP A 137 37.20 17.03 22.68
CA TRP A 137 35.91 17.58 23.07
C TRP A 137 35.75 17.58 24.58
N THR A 138 35.52 18.76 25.17
CA THR A 138 35.23 18.88 26.60
C THR A 138 33.73 19.09 26.80
N ALA A 139 33.04 18.09 27.36
CA ALA A 139 31.58 18.12 27.52
C ALA A 139 31.08 19.23 28.45
N SER A 140 31.85 19.58 29.49
CA SER A 140 31.51 20.63 30.45
C SER A 140 31.56 22.03 29.83
N THR A 141 32.50 22.27 28.92
CA THR A 141 32.69 23.56 28.24
C THR A 141 32.08 23.59 26.84
N ARG A 142 31.62 22.44 26.34
CA ARG A 142 31.05 22.24 24.99
C ARG A 142 31.95 22.81 23.89
N ARG A 143 33.26 22.59 24.03
CA ARG A 143 34.29 23.13 23.14
C ARG A 143 35.31 22.07 22.75
N PHE A 144 35.85 22.22 21.54
CA PHE A 144 37.05 21.51 21.09
C PHE A 144 38.28 22.29 21.52
N THR A 145 39.25 21.60 22.12
CA THR A 145 40.56 22.13 22.48
C THR A 145 41.64 21.27 21.85
N PRO A 146 42.73 21.85 21.31
CA PRO A 146 43.83 21.05 20.79
C PRO A 146 44.42 20.16 21.90
N GLU A 147 44.84 18.97 21.52
CA GLU A 147 45.60 18.02 22.34
C GLU A 147 47.04 18.53 22.40
N ASN A 148 47.51 18.92 23.61
CA ASN A 148 48.87 19.40 23.84
C ASN A 148 49.88 18.26 23.95
#